data_AF-A0A453PRY3-F1
#
_entry.id   AF-A0A453PRY3-F1
#
_cell.length_a   1.000
_cell.length_b   1.000
_cell.length_c   1.000
_cell.angle_alpha   90.00
_cell.angle_beta   90.00
_cell.angle_gamma   90.00
#
_symmetry.space_group_name_H-M   'P 1'
#
loop_
_entity.id
_entity.type
_entity.pdbx_description
1 polymer ?
#
loop_
_entity_poly.entity_id
_entity_poly.type
_entity_poly.pdbx_seq_one_letter_code
_entity_poly.pdbx_strand_id
1 'polypeptide(L)'
;RCLAMIRKATKEEIVVELTNLYDHFFITTGECKAKVTASRLPYFDGDYWPGVAEDMVNQLHQEEDDQKLQKKGNAKKIIRKRALEAAGHTDLSGNASEDDMLMQKLGETIYPMEEDFIMVHLQYSCSNCRSFMSSGKRWACHQCRSFYICDKCYSAEQELEERERHPSNSRETHELHPVDIVGVPEETKDGDGIIESKFFDTRHAFLSLCQENHYQFDTLRRAKHSSMMVLYRLHNPTVV
;
A
#
# COMPACT_ATOMS: atom_id res chain seq x y z
N ARG A 1 5.95 -10.93 16.21
CA ARG A 1 7.44 -10.86 16.19
C ARG A 1 7.93 -9.66 15.37
N CYS A 2 7.40 -9.42 14.17
CA CYS A 2 7.76 -8.28 13.31
C CYS A 2 7.63 -6.91 14.00
N LEU A 3 6.52 -6.65 14.70
CA LEU A 3 6.31 -5.37 15.40
C LEU A 3 7.38 -5.06 16.47
N ALA A 4 7.96 -6.08 17.13
CA ALA A 4 9.02 -5.86 18.11
C ALA A 4 10.32 -5.41 17.42
N MET A 5 10.63 -5.96 16.25
CA MET A 5 11.75 -5.56 15.41
C MET A 5 11.57 -4.12 14.90
N ILE A 6 10.37 -3.78 14.41
CA ILE A 6 10.08 -2.44 13.89
C ILE A 6 10.14 -1.39 15.02
N ARG A 7 9.57 -1.68 16.20
CA ARG A 7 9.67 -0.79 17.37
C ARG A 7 11.11 -0.51 17.78
N LYS A 8 12.01 -1.48 17.61
CA LYS A 8 13.44 -1.28 17.84
C LYS A 8 14.02 -0.34 16.77
N ALA A 9 13.73 -0.58 15.50
CA ALA A 9 14.18 0.27 14.39
C ALA A 9 13.67 1.72 14.50
N THR A 10 12.46 1.95 15.03
CA THR A 10 11.95 3.30 15.32
C THR A 10 12.76 4.00 16.41
N LYS A 11 13.15 3.29 17.48
CA LYS A 11 14.01 3.84 18.55
C LYS A 11 15.42 4.17 18.07
N GLU A 12 15.87 3.48 17.03
CA GLU A 12 17.16 3.68 16.38
C GLU A 12 17.09 4.70 15.23
N GLU A 13 15.95 5.40 15.07
CA GLU A 13 15.72 6.42 14.04
C GLU A 13 15.87 5.90 12.59
N ILE A 14 15.77 4.59 12.38
CA ILE A 14 15.78 3.94 11.06
C ILE A 14 14.39 4.02 10.44
N VAL A 15 13.34 3.80 11.24
CA VAL A 15 11.95 3.84 10.81
C VAL A 15 11.32 5.13 11.31
N VAL A 16 10.84 5.96 10.40
CA VAL A 16 10.21 7.24 10.75
C VAL A 16 8.74 7.07 11.14
N GLU A 17 8.05 6.10 10.54
CA GLU A 17 6.63 5.87 10.77
C GLU A 17 6.26 4.41 10.48
N LEU A 18 5.32 3.90 11.28
CA LEU A 18 4.71 2.59 11.11
C LEU A 18 3.22 2.80 10.92
N THR A 19 2.70 2.32 9.79
CA THR A 19 1.28 2.38 9.44
C THR A 19 0.88 1.07 8.76
N ASN A 20 -0.32 1.01 8.18
CA ASN A 20 -0.77 -0.10 7.37
C ASN A 20 -1.30 0.41 6.02
N LEU A 21 -1.49 -0.53 5.08
CA LEU A 21 -1.99 -0.22 3.74
C LEU A 21 -3.36 0.47 3.76
N TYR A 22 -4.23 0.07 4.68
CA TYR A 22 -5.58 0.63 4.84
C TYR A 22 -5.53 2.11 5.26
N ASP A 23 -4.90 2.40 6.39
CA ASP A 23 -4.72 3.75 6.94
C ASP A 23 -4.00 4.70 5.96
N HIS A 24 -3.05 4.16 5.19
CA HIS A 24 -2.27 4.97 4.27
C HIS A 24 -3.02 5.35 2.99
N PHE A 25 -3.79 4.43 2.41
CA PHE A 25 -4.39 4.63 1.08
C PHE A 25 -5.92 4.76 1.06
N PHE A 26 -6.61 4.20 2.05
CA PHE A 26 -8.08 4.13 2.08
C PHE A 26 -8.71 5.12 3.06
N ILE A 27 -7.97 5.54 4.09
CA ILE A 27 -8.42 6.62 4.97
C ILE A 27 -8.06 7.98 4.36
N THR A 28 -9.09 8.66 3.84
CA THR A 28 -9.00 10.08 3.48
C THR A 28 -9.08 10.92 4.74
N THR A 29 -7.93 11.30 5.30
CA THR A 29 -7.89 12.39 6.29
C THR A 29 -8.40 13.66 5.59
N GLY A 30 -9.13 14.55 6.31
CA GLY A 30 -9.64 15.81 5.74
C GLY A 30 -8.56 16.78 5.22
N GLU A 31 -7.30 16.41 5.35
CA GLU A 31 -6.12 17.14 4.89
C GLU A 31 -5.49 16.49 3.64
N CYS A 32 -5.83 15.24 3.34
CA CYS A 32 -5.39 14.55 2.13
C CYS A 32 -6.18 15.08 0.92
N LYS A 33 -5.49 15.82 0.06
CA LYS A 33 -6.09 16.48 -1.13
C LYS A 33 -5.95 15.65 -2.41
N ALA A 34 -5.17 14.56 -2.37
CA ALA A 34 -4.94 13.73 -3.54
C ALA A 34 -5.95 12.58 -3.64
N LYS A 35 -6.56 12.41 -4.82
CA LYS A 35 -7.29 11.18 -5.16
C LYS A 35 -6.31 10.01 -5.14
N VAL A 36 -6.64 8.96 -4.38
CA VAL A 36 -5.89 7.72 -4.34
C VAL A 36 -6.60 6.72 -5.23
N THR A 37 -5.91 6.31 -6.29
CA THR A 37 -6.38 5.33 -7.27
C THR A 37 -5.63 4.01 -7.06
N ALA A 38 -6.13 2.91 -7.62
CA ALA A 38 -5.49 1.59 -7.47
C ALA A 38 -4.03 1.59 -7.98
N SER A 39 -3.74 2.39 -9.00
CA SER A 39 -2.38 2.55 -9.55
C SER A 39 -1.36 3.19 -8.61
N ARG A 40 -1.80 3.72 -7.46
CA ARG A 40 -0.91 4.29 -6.43
C ARG A 40 -0.54 3.29 -5.34
N LEU A 41 -1.20 2.14 -5.30
CA LEU A 41 -0.86 1.08 -4.34
C LEU A 41 0.41 0.37 -4.80
N PRO A 42 1.31 -0.01 -3.88
CA PRO A 42 2.52 -0.77 -4.23
C PRO A 42 2.18 -2.13 -4.81
N TYR A 43 2.64 -2.42 -6.02
CA TYR A 43 2.46 -3.72 -6.67
C TYR A 43 3.68 -4.61 -6.43
N PHE A 44 3.48 -5.75 -5.76
CA PHE A 44 4.52 -6.77 -5.56
C PHE A 44 4.03 -8.12 -6.09
N ASP A 45 4.93 -8.86 -6.73
CA ASP A 45 4.60 -10.18 -7.27
C ASP A 45 4.26 -11.18 -6.15
N GLY A 46 3.14 -11.88 -6.32
CA GLY A 46 2.58 -12.82 -5.34
C GLY A 46 1.98 -12.17 -4.09
N ASP A 47 1.77 -10.84 -4.08
CA ASP A 47 1.08 -10.17 -2.99
C ASP A 47 -0.44 -10.38 -3.06
N TYR A 48 -1.13 -10.14 -1.94
CA TYR A 48 -2.55 -10.45 -1.79
C TYR A 48 -3.43 -9.52 -2.64
N TRP A 49 -3.24 -8.20 -2.50
CA TRP A 49 -4.20 -7.23 -3.01
C TRP A 49 -4.30 -7.16 -4.55
N PRO A 50 -3.23 -7.36 -5.35
CA PRO A 50 -3.35 -7.26 -6.80
C PRO A 50 -4.28 -8.33 -7.39
N GLY A 51 -4.17 -9.58 -6.93
CA GLY A 51 -5.04 -10.67 -7.37
C GLY A 51 -6.51 -10.42 -7.00
N VAL A 52 -6.74 -9.91 -5.79
CA VAL A 52 -8.09 -9.51 -5.35
C VAL A 52 -8.66 -8.38 -6.19
N ALA A 53 -7.84 -7.37 -6.52
CA ALA A 53 -8.25 -6.26 -7.37
C ALA A 53 -8.60 -6.73 -8.79
N GLU A 54 -7.82 -7.65 -9.38
CA GLU A 54 -8.11 -8.25 -10.69
C GLU A 54 -9.46 -9.00 -10.69
N ASP A 55 -9.71 -9.81 -9.66
CA ASP A 55 -10.99 -10.51 -9.49
C ASP A 55 -12.17 -9.53 -9.37
N MET A 56 -12.01 -8.43 -8.63
CA MET A 56 -13.03 -7.40 -8.49
C MET A 56 -13.32 -6.67 -9.81
N VAL A 57 -12.29 -6.33 -10.58
CA VAL A 57 -12.45 -5.70 -11.90
C VAL A 57 -13.23 -6.62 -12.85
N ASN A 58 -12.89 -7.91 -12.87
CA ASN A 58 -13.62 -8.90 -13.67
C ASN A 58 -15.10 -9.02 -13.25
N GLN A 59 -15.38 -9.00 -11.94
CA GLN A 59 -16.76 -9.01 -11.42
C GLN A 59 -17.55 -7.76 -11.82
N LEU A 60 -16.92 -6.58 -11.72
CA LEU A 60 -17.55 -5.31 -12.12
C LEU A 60 -17.93 -5.30 -13.60
N HIS A 61 -17.05 -5.78 -14.48
CA HIS A 61 -17.36 -5.89 -15.91
C HIS A 61 -18.52 -6.87 -16.19
N GLN A 62 -18.58 -8.00 -15.48
CA GLN A 62 -19.66 -8.97 -15.63
C GLN A 62 -21.02 -8.40 -15.15
N GLU A 63 -21.03 -7.69 -14.02
CA GLU A 63 -22.22 -7.02 -13.48
C GLU A 63 -22.77 -5.97 -14.46
N GLU A 64 -21.90 -5.21 -15.13
CA GLU A 64 -22.31 -4.26 -16.15
C GLU A 64 -22.95 -4.92 -17.37
N ASP A 65 -22.36 -6.01 -17.86
CA ASP A 65 -22.86 -6.73 -19.04
C ASP A 65 -24.22 -7.39 -18.77
N ASP A 66 -24.39 -7.96 -17.58
CA ASP A 66 -25.67 -8.51 -17.13
C ASP A 66 -26.74 -7.41 -17.00
N GLN A 67 -26.39 -6.24 -16.47
CA GLN A 67 -27.29 -5.08 -16.43
C GLN A 67 -27.66 -4.55 -17.81
N LYS A 68 -26.72 -4.55 -18.78
CA LYS A 68 -26.98 -4.17 -20.18
C LYS A 68 -27.91 -5.18 -20.87
N LEU A 69 -27.77 -6.48 -20.58
CA LEU A 69 -28.65 -7.53 -21.08
C LEU A 69 -30.07 -7.44 -20.50
N GLN A 70 -30.20 -7.20 -19.19
CA GLN A 70 -31.50 -7.02 -18.54
C GLN A 70 -32.24 -5.76 -19.01
N LYS A 71 -31.52 -4.66 -19.29
CA LYS A 71 -32.10 -3.43 -19.87
C LYS A 71 -32.62 -3.63 -21.31
N LYS A 72 -32.01 -4.51 -22.11
CA LYS A 72 -32.52 -4.86 -23.46
C LYS A 72 -33.75 -5.79 -23.42
N GLY A 73 -33.93 -6.59 -22.38
CA GLY A 73 -35.09 -7.48 -22.22
C GLY A 73 -36.38 -6.77 -21.75
N ASN A 74 -36.27 -5.64 -21.05
CA ASN A 74 -37.39 -4.95 -20.40
C ASN A 74 -37.90 -3.69 -21.13
N ALA A 75 -37.74 -3.60 -22.46
CA ALA A 75 -38.34 -2.52 -23.27
C ALA A 75 -39.88 -2.65 -23.49
N LYS A 76 -40.55 -3.56 -22.78
CA LYS A 76 -42.02 -3.65 -22.74
C LYS A 76 -42.51 -3.90 -21.31
N LYS A 77 -42.51 -2.86 -20.45
CA LYS A 77 -43.61 -2.59 -19.50
C LYS A 77 -43.39 -1.30 -18.68
N ILE A 78 -44.23 -0.31 -19.02
CA ILE A 78 -45.04 0.52 -18.12
C ILE A 78 -44.37 1.69 -17.38
N ILE A 79 -44.86 2.87 -17.77
CA ILE A 79 -44.83 4.19 -17.14
C ILE A 79 -45.56 4.14 -15.77
N ARG A 80 -45.01 4.91 -14.81
CA ARG A 80 -45.55 5.40 -13.51
C ARG A 80 -45.26 4.54 -12.27
N LYS A 81 -44.37 5.04 -11.40
CA LYS A 81 -44.78 5.83 -10.22
C LYS A 81 -43.57 6.42 -9.50
N ARG A 82 -43.58 7.75 -9.39
CA ARG A 82 -42.95 8.49 -8.29
C ARG A 82 -43.57 7.99 -6.97
N ALA A 83 -42.73 7.53 -6.03
CA ALA A 83 -42.93 7.55 -4.58
C ALA A 83 -42.13 6.40 -3.94
N LEU A 84 -40.87 6.65 -3.56
CA LEU A 84 -40.26 6.14 -2.33
C LEU A 84 -38.90 6.84 -2.09
N GLU A 85 -38.94 8.14 -1.78
CA GLU A 85 -37.86 8.81 -1.07
C GLU A 85 -38.16 8.67 0.43
N ALA A 86 -37.54 7.69 1.10
CA ALA A 86 -37.39 7.61 2.57
C ALA A 86 -36.69 6.31 2.99
N ALA A 87 -35.40 6.17 2.65
CA ALA A 87 -34.45 5.33 3.39
C ALA A 87 -33.06 5.74 2.92
N GLY A 88 -32.24 6.31 3.83
CA GLY A 88 -30.93 6.88 3.54
C GLY A 88 -29.86 5.86 3.15
N HIS A 89 -30.06 5.13 2.07
CA HIS A 89 -28.97 4.55 1.31
C HIS A 89 -28.60 5.52 0.19
N THR A 90 -27.38 6.07 0.28
CA THR A 90 -26.74 6.75 -0.85
C THR A 90 -26.54 5.73 -1.97
N ASP A 91 -27.49 5.66 -2.90
CA ASP A 91 -27.30 5.01 -4.20
C ASP A 91 -26.24 5.83 -4.97
N LEU A 92 -24.96 5.48 -4.78
CA LEU A 92 -23.84 6.03 -5.55
C LEU A 92 -23.68 5.33 -6.92
N SER A 93 -24.72 4.64 -7.40
CA SER A 93 -24.70 3.89 -8.66
C SER A 93 -24.69 4.75 -9.93
N GLY A 94 -24.76 6.08 -9.82
CA GLY A 94 -24.93 6.96 -10.99
C GLY A 94 -23.65 7.47 -11.65
N ASN A 95 -22.59 7.77 -10.89
CA ASN A 95 -21.47 8.61 -11.37
C ASN A 95 -20.08 8.26 -10.79
N ALA A 96 -19.91 7.18 -10.02
CA ALA A 96 -18.60 6.79 -9.52
C ALA A 96 -17.73 6.24 -10.65
N SER A 97 -16.45 6.63 -10.73
CA SER A 97 -15.54 6.01 -11.71
C SER A 97 -15.28 4.55 -11.34
N GLU A 98 -14.95 3.70 -12.33
CA GLU A 98 -14.61 2.29 -12.08
C GLU A 98 -13.54 2.14 -10.99
N ASP A 99 -12.56 3.05 -10.98
CA ASP A 99 -11.52 3.10 -9.95
C ASP A 99 -12.06 3.46 -8.56
N ASP A 100 -13.06 4.36 -8.45
CA ASP A 100 -13.68 4.67 -7.16
C ASP A 100 -14.42 3.44 -6.61
N MET A 101 -15.13 2.70 -7.48
CA MET A 101 -15.82 1.46 -7.10
C MET A 101 -14.85 0.36 -6.70
N LEU A 102 -13.75 0.21 -7.45
CA LEU A 102 -12.69 -0.74 -7.13
C LEU A 102 -12.04 -0.41 -5.79
N MET A 103 -11.61 0.84 -5.59
CA MET A 103 -10.97 1.28 -4.36
C MET A 103 -11.90 1.14 -3.15
N GLN A 104 -13.20 1.39 -3.32
CA GLN A 104 -14.18 1.14 -2.26
C GLN A 104 -14.25 -0.36 -1.91
N LYS A 105 -14.51 -1.24 -2.88
CA LYS A 105 -14.63 -2.69 -2.65
C LYS A 105 -13.33 -3.28 -2.09
N LEU A 106 -12.18 -2.81 -2.59
CA LEU A 106 -10.86 -3.24 -2.12
C LEU A 106 -10.61 -2.80 -0.68
N GLY A 107 -10.96 -1.57 -0.32
CA GLY A 107 -10.86 -1.06 1.04
C GLY A 107 -11.72 -1.85 2.03
N GLU A 108 -12.98 -2.13 1.67
CA GLU A 108 -13.88 -2.97 2.47
C GLU A 108 -13.32 -4.39 2.68
N THR A 109 -12.59 -4.91 1.71
CA THR A 109 -11.97 -6.24 1.78
C THR A 109 -10.71 -6.24 2.64
N ILE A 110 -9.88 -5.19 2.56
CA ILE A 110 -8.61 -5.11 3.30
C ILE A 110 -8.86 -4.74 4.78
N TYR A 111 -9.86 -3.92 5.09
CA TYR A 111 -10.10 -3.41 6.45
C TYR A 111 -10.11 -4.49 7.55
N PRO A 112 -10.80 -5.65 7.41
CA PRO A 112 -10.81 -6.69 8.44
C PRO A 112 -9.44 -7.33 8.72
N MET A 113 -8.46 -7.13 7.83
CA MET A 113 -7.09 -7.66 7.90
C MET A 113 -6.04 -6.55 7.77
N GLU A 114 -6.40 -5.31 8.12
CA GLU A 114 -5.50 -4.16 7.98
C GLU A 114 -4.16 -4.34 8.71
N GLU A 115 -4.16 -5.04 9.86
CA GLU A 115 -2.95 -5.32 10.64
C GLU A 115 -1.97 -6.28 9.94
N ASP A 116 -2.43 -7.04 8.93
CA ASP A 116 -1.58 -7.95 8.15
C ASP A 116 -0.78 -7.20 7.06
N PHE A 117 -1.24 -6.00 6.66
CA PHE A 117 -0.58 -5.17 5.64
C PHE A 117 0.31 -4.10 6.27
N ILE A 118 1.43 -4.54 6.83
CA ILE A 118 2.37 -3.64 7.52
C ILE A 118 3.10 -2.75 6.50
N MET A 119 2.98 -1.43 6.68
CA MET A 119 3.76 -0.44 5.93
C MET A 119 4.79 0.23 6.84
N VAL A 120 6.06 0.06 6.49
CA VAL A 120 7.19 0.64 7.23
C VAL A 120 7.78 1.78 6.42
N HIS A 121 7.59 3.00 6.90
CA HIS A 121 8.15 4.18 6.26
C HIS A 121 9.59 4.41 6.73
N LEU A 122 10.52 4.36 5.78
CA LEU A 122 11.91 4.78 5.99
C LEU A 122 12.10 6.27 5.69
N GLN A 123 11.13 6.89 5.02
CA GLN A 123 11.08 8.31 4.68
C GLN A 123 9.71 8.87 5.04
N TYR A 124 9.65 10.16 5.34
CA TYR A 124 8.38 10.82 5.65
C TYR A 124 7.48 10.89 4.40
N SER A 125 6.20 10.55 4.55
CA SER A 125 5.17 10.79 3.53
C SER A 125 4.47 12.13 3.77
N CYS A 126 4.19 12.86 2.69
CA CYS A 126 3.41 14.09 2.76
C CYS A 126 1.94 13.80 3.10
N SER A 127 1.38 14.47 4.10
CA SER A 127 -0.02 14.31 4.53
C SER A 127 -1.03 14.72 3.44
N ASN A 128 -0.68 15.69 2.59
CA ASN A 128 -1.59 16.20 1.56
C ASN A 128 -1.60 15.34 0.28
N CYS A 129 -0.41 14.97 -0.23
CA CYS A 129 -0.30 14.24 -1.50
C CYS A 129 0.04 12.76 -1.35
N ARG A 130 0.40 12.28 -0.15
CA ARG A 130 0.88 10.92 0.16
C ARG A 130 2.15 10.50 -0.59
N SER A 131 2.89 11.44 -1.19
CA SER A 131 4.20 11.15 -1.78
C SER A 131 5.29 11.13 -0.70
N PHE A 132 6.24 10.20 -0.83
CA PHE A 132 7.43 10.16 0.02
C PHE A 132 8.38 11.32 -0.31
N MET A 133 8.97 11.90 0.73
CA MET A 133 9.86 13.05 0.63
C MET A 133 11.30 12.57 0.77
N SER A 134 11.99 12.43 -0.37
CA SER A 134 13.37 11.92 -0.46
C SER A 134 14.43 13.01 -0.63
N SER A 135 14.02 14.26 -0.89
CA SER A 135 14.90 15.44 -1.02
C SER A 135 14.10 16.73 -0.74
N GLY A 136 14.81 17.84 -0.56
CA GLY A 136 14.21 19.15 -0.28
C GLY A 136 13.90 19.35 1.21
N LYS A 137 12.83 20.07 1.51
CA LYS A 137 12.36 20.33 2.87
C LYS A 137 11.05 19.62 3.14
N ARG A 138 10.94 19.04 4.35
CA ARG A 138 9.63 18.70 4.93
C ARG A 138 9.16 19.85 5.79
N TRP A 139 7.91 20.24 5.62
CA TRP A 139 7.26 21.28 6.40
C TRP A 139 6.45 20.62 7.50
N ALA A 140 6.92 20.74 8.74
CA ALA A 140 6.36 20.05 9.90
C ALA A 140 5.47 20.97 10.73
N CYS A 141 4.32 20.47 11.14
CA CYS A 141 3.51 21.10 12.18
C CYS A 141 3.93 20.56 13.55
N HIS A 142 4.21 21.45 14.49
CA HIS A 142 4.56 21.07 15.88
C HIS A 142 3.34 20.94 16.80
N GLN A 143 2.17 21.39 16.33
CA GLN A 143 0.91 21.37 17.09
C GLN A 143 0.05 20.13 16.74
N CYS A 144 0.13 19.68 15.49
CA CYS A 144 -0.53 18.46 15.03
C CYS A 144 0.41 17.26 15.10
N ARG A 145 -0.13 16.13 15.56
CA ARG A 145 0.62 14.89 15.62
C ARG A 145 0.90 14.39 14.20
N SER A 146 2.17 14.20 13.87
CA SER A 146 2.62 13.57 12.63
C SER A 146 2.12 14.23 11.34
N PHE A 147 1.95 15.56 11.33
CA PHE A 147 1.60 16.29 10.11
C PHE A 147 2.83 16.88 9.44
N TYR A 148 3.08 16.44 8.20
CA TYR A 148 4.22 16.88 7.39
C TYR A 148 3.79 17.06 5.95
N ILE A 149 4.21 18.13 5.29
CA ILE A 149 3.96 18.33 3.86
C ILE A 149 5.25 18.63 3.10
N CYS A 150 5.29 18.24 1.81
CA CYS A 150 6.44 18.51 0.95
C CYS A 150 6.46 19.96 0.45
N ASP A 151 7.58 20.41 -0.11
CA ASP A 151 7.75 21.76 -0.68
C ASP A 151 6.63 22.15 -1.66
N LYS A 152 6.20 21.22 -2.53
CA LYS A 152 5.12 21.46 -3.50
C LYS A 152 3.79 21.70 -2.80
N CYS A 153 3.45 20.86 -1.82
CA CYS A 153 2.22 20.99 -1.06
C CYS A 153 2.24 22.22 -0.14
N TYR A 154 3.39 22.57 0.42
CA TYR A 154 3.53 23.81 1.19
C TYR A 154 3.30 25.05 0.33
N SER A 155 3.88 25.08 -0.88
CA SER A 155 3.66 26.19 -1.82
C SER A 155 2.17 26.35 -2.17
N ALA A 156 1.50 25.23 -2.48
CA ALA A 156 0.06 25.22 -2.74
C ALA A 156 -0.75 25.65 -1.50
N GLU A 157 -0.32 25.29 -0.29
CA GLU A 157 -0.98 25.68 0.95
C GLU A 157 -0.90 27.20 1.21
N GLN A 158 0.18 27.85 0.80
CA GLN A 158 0.35 29.31 0.95
C GLN A 158 -0.57 30.12 0.02
N GLU A 159 -1.05 29.53 -1.07
CA GLU A 159 -1.98 30.17 -2.00
C GLU A 159 -3.44 30.11 -1.53
N LEU A 160 -3.73 29.27 -0.52
CA LEU A 160 -5.09 29.09 0.00
C LEU A 160 -5.50 30.23 0.92
N GLU A 161 -6.82 30.45 0.98
CA GLU A 161 -7.44 31.32 1.98
C GLU A 161 -7.15 30.81 3.39
N GLU A 162 -7.02 31.72 4.35
CA GLU A 162 -6.61 31.40 5.73
C GLU A 162 -7.48 30.31 6.40
N ARG A 163 -8.77 30.25 6.07
CA ARG A 163 -9.72 29.25 6.57
C ARG A 163 -9.55 27.84 5.96
N GLU A 164 -8.84 27.74 4.85
CA GLU A 164 -8.62 26.49 4.10
C GLU A 164 -7.20 25.95 4.33
N ARG A 165 -6.39 26.70 5.08
CA ARG A 165 -5.07 26.28 5.52
C ARG A 165 -5.17 25.29 6.68
N HIS A 166 -4.16 24.45 6.79
CA HIS A 166 -3.99 23.53 7.91
C HIS A 166 -4.09 24.27 9.26
N PRO A 167 -4.93 23.77 10.18
CA PRO A 167 -5.71 22.53 10.14
C PRO A 167 -7.09 22.72 9.48
N SER A 168 -7.47 21.83 8.55
CA SER A 168 -8.76 21.89 7.83
C SER A 168 -10.01 21.89 8.74
N ASN A 169 -9.87 21.42 9.99
CA ASN A 169 -10.96 21.24 10.95
C ASN A 169 -10.95 22.25 12.11
N SER A 170 -10.08 23.27 12.06
CA SER A 170 -9.95 24.29 13.11
C SER A 170 -10.07 25.70 12.54
N ARG A 171 -10.38 26.67 13.41
CA ARG A 171 -10.29 28.10 13.09
C ARG A 171 -8.90 28.70 13.38
N GLU A 172 -8.04 27.93 14.03
CA GLU A 172 -6.67 28.32 14.35
C GLU A 172 -5.76 27.93 13.19
N THR A 173 -4.87 28.82 12.75
CA THR A 173 -3.86 28.49 11.75
C THR A 173 -2.61 27.96 12.42
N HIS A 174 -2.09 26.84 11.92
CA HIS A 174 -0.87 26.24 12.46
C HIS A 174 0.32 26.60 11.57
N GLU A 175 1.38 27.11 12.19
CA GLU A 175 2.61 27.44 11.48
C GLU A 175 3.44 26.19 11.17
N LEU A 176 3.81 26.04 9.89
CA LEU A 176 4.64 24.94 9.41
C LEU A 176 6.11 25.36 9.35
N HIS A 177 6.97 24.51 9.89
CA HIS A 177 8.39 24.79 10.02
C HIS A 177 9.20 23.93 9.05
N PRO A 178 10.16 24.51 8.32
CA PRO A 178 10.99 23.75 7.39
C PRO A 178 11.99 22.89 8.16
N VAL A 179 12.11 21.64 7.76
CA VAL A 179 13.15 20.70 8.21
C VAL A 179 13.81 20.12 6.97
N ASP A 180 15.12 20.31 6.83
CA ASP A 180 15.87 19.77 5.70
C ASP A 180 15.84 18.23 5.73
N ILE A 181 15.57 17.64 4.58
CA ILE A 181 15.57 16.19 4.41
C ILE A 181 17.01 15.78 4.12
N VAL A 182 17.56 14.92 4.97
CA VAL A 182 18.77 14.16 4.64
C VAL A 182 18.40 13.24 3.49
N GLY A 183 18.71 13.68 2.27
CA GLY A 183 18.22 13.04 1.07
C GLY A 183 18.73 11.62 0.91
N VAL A 184 18.00 10.81 0.17
CA VAL A 184 18.51 9.52 -0.32
C VAL A 184 19.17 9.74 -1.67
N PRO A 185 20.30 9.07 -1.98
CA PRO A 185 20.91 9.15 -3.30
C PRO A 185 19.88 8.93 -4.40
N GLU A 186 19.95 9.72 -5.48
CA GLU A 186 19.05 9.57 -6.63
C GLU A 186 19.19 8.19 -7.29
N GLU A 187 20.37 7.58 -7.16
CA GLU A 187 20.65 6.24 -7.65
C GLU A 187 20.91 5.26 -6.51
N THR A 188 20.15 4.17 -6.48
CA THR A 188 20.38 3.03 -5.61
C THR A 188 21.38 2.07 -6.26
N LYS A 189 22.65 2.49 -6.35
CA LYS A 189 23.73 1.60 -6.82
C LYS A 189 24.05 0.58 -5.74
N ASP A 190 23.65 -0.66 -5.97
CA ASP A 190 24.12 -1.80 -5.19
C ASP A 190 25.58 -2.09 -5.53
N GLY A 191 26.44 -2.16 -4.51
CA GLY A 191 27.86 -2.46 -4.66
C GLY A 191 28.16 -3.95 -4.76
N ASP A 192 27.19 -4.80 -4.44
CA ASP A 192 27.33 -6.25 -4.45
C ASP A 192 27.14 -6.80 -5.88
N GLY A 193 27.91 -7.85 -6.19
CA GLY A 193 27.75 -8.57 -7.46
C GLY A 193 26.48 -9.41 -7.48
N ILE A 194 25.94 -9.66 -8.68
CA ILE A 194 24.82 -10.59 -8.84
C ILE A 194 25.30 -12.00 -8.52
N ILE A 195 24.65 -12.65 -7.55
CA ILE A 195 24.91 -14.05 -7.20
C ILE A 195 23.83 -14.90 -7.85
N GLU A 196 24.19 -15.61 -8.93
CA GLU A 196 23.27 -16.52 -9.62
C GLU A 196 23.25 -17.90 -8.94
N SER A 197 22.06 -18.42 -8.62
CA SER A 197 21.94 -19.81 -8.18
C SER A 197 20.56 -20.39 -8.43
N LYS A 198 20.51 -21.39 -9.31
CA LYS A 198 19.29 -22.14 -9.67
C LYS A 198 18.52 -22.69 -8.47
N PHE A 199 19.19 -22.89 -7.33
CA PHE A 199 18.58 -23.41 -6.11
C PHE A 199 18.09 -22.32 -5.14
N PHE A 200 18.63 -21.10 -5.20
CA PHE A 200 18.28 -19.99 -4.30
C PHE A 200 17.52 -18.85 -4.98
N ASP A 201 17.31 -18.93 -6.31
CA ASP A 201 16.52 -17.93 -7.04
C ASP A 201 15.07 -17.85 -6.55
N THR A 202 14.47 -18.98 -6.16
CA THR A 202 13.09 -19.01 -5.63
C THR A 202 12.96 -19.95 -4.44
N ARG A 203 11.96 -19.67 -3.58
CA ARG A 203 11.56 -20.58 -2.49
C ARG A 203 11.24 -21.98 -3.00
N HIS A 204 10.56 -22.07 -4.16
CA HIS A 204 10.18 -23.35 -4.76
C HIS A 204 11.40 -24.17 -5.18
N ALA A 205 12.39 -23.53 -5.83
CA ALA A 205 13.62 -24.21 -6.22
C ALA A 205 14.39 -24.78 -5.01
N PHE A 206 14.49 -24.01 -3.93
CA PHE A 206 15.12 -24.48 -2.70
C PHE A 206 14.32 -25.62 -2.04
N LEU A 207 12.99 -25.53 -2.05
CA LEU A 207 12.12 -26.58 -1.53
C LEU A 207 12.27 -27.88 -2.34
N SER A 208 12.30 -27.82 -3.67
CA SER A 208 12.55 -28.96 -4.55
C SER A 208 13.89 -29.61 -4.26
N LEU A 209 14.96 -28.80 -4.13
CA LEU A 209 16.28 -29.30 -3.70
C LEU A 209 16.20 -30.08 -2.39
N CYS A 210 15.48 -29.53 -1.39
CA CYS A 210 15.34 -30.17 -0.10
C CYS A 210 14.54 -31.47 -0.18
N GLN A 211 13.48 -31.51 -0.98
CA GLN A 211 12.63 -32.68 -1.16
C GLN A 211 13.38 -33.81 -1.86
N GLU A 212 14.06 -33.51 -2.96
CA GLU A 212 14.84 -34.46 -3.76
C GLU A 212 16.00 -35.07 -2.96
N ASN A 213 16.63 -34.29 -2.08
CA ASN A 213 17.79 -34.72 -1.30
C ASN A 213 17.47 -35.09 0.16
N HIS A 214 16.17 -35.13 0.51
CA HIS A 214 15.69 -35.41 1.86
C HIS A 214 16.32 -34.51 2.94
N TYR A 215 16.55 -33.25 2.63
CA TYR A 215 17.00 -32.25 3.60
C TYR A 215 15.84 -31.88 4.53
N GLN A 216 16.05 -32.09 5.81
CA GLN A 216 15.05 -31.87 6.86
C GLN A 216 15.57 -30.87 7.91
N PHE A 217 14.67 -30.07 8.46
CA PHE A 217 14.95 -29.02 9.45
C PHE A 217 14.09 -29.16 10.72
N ASP A 218 13.51 -30.34 10.94
CA ASP A 218 12.62 -30.69 12.06
C ASP A 218 13.36 -30.99 13.38
N THR A 219 14.63 -31.38 13.31
CA THR A 219 15.50 -31.60 14.48
C THR A 219 16.83 -30.90 14.31
N LEU A 220 17.49 -30.54 15.41
CA LEU A 220 18.81 -29.90 15.36
C LEU A 220 19.84 -30.73 14.58
N ARG A 221 19.84 -32.07 14.76
CA ARG A 221 20.76 -32.96 14.04
C ARG A 221 20.52 -32.93 12.54
N ARG A 222 19.26 -33.02 12.11
CA ARG A 222 18.88 -32.98 10.68
C ARG A 222 19.14 -31.59 10.08
N ALA A 223 18.80 -30.52 10.79
CA ALA A 223 19.07 -29.15 10.36
C ALA A 223 20.57 -28.89 10.17
N LYS A 224 21.45 -29.40 11.05
CA LYS A 224 22.91 -29.31 10.88
C LYS A 224 23.38 -30.04 9.63
N HIS A 225 22.92 -31.27 9.42
CA HIS A 225 23.27 -32.05 8.22
C HIS A 225 22.80 -31.35 6.93
N SER A 226 21.53 -30.94 6.88
CA SER A 226 20.93 -30.23 5.75
C SER A 226 21.68 -28.93 5.45
N SER A 227 21.99 -28.12 6.47
CA SER A 227 22.73 -26.86 6.30
C SER A 227 24.15 -27.11 5.78
N MET A 228 24.82 -28.14 6.28
CA MET A 228 26.16 -28.53 5.79
C MET A 228 26.12 -28.94 4.31
N MET A 229 25.10 -29.70 3.89
CA MET A 229 24.93 -30.10 2.49
C MET A 229 24.61 -28.91 1.58
N VAL A 230 23.77 -27.99 2.05
CA VAL A 230 23.45 -26.74 1.36
C VAL A 230 24.71 -25.88 1.16
N LEU A 231 25.53 -25.71 2.21
CA LEU A 231 26.82 -25.01 2.11
C LEU A 231 27.79 -25.71 1.14
N TYR A 232 27.87 -27.04 1.20
CA TYR A 232 28.70 -27.80 0.28
C TYR A 232 28.31 -27.54 -1.18
N ARG A 233 27.00 -27.55 -1.50
CA ARG A 233 26.50 -27.26 -2.86
C ARG A 233 26.76 -25.81 -3.29
N LEU A 234 26.63 -24.84 -2.38
CA LEU A 234 26.98 -23.44 -2.64
C LEU A 234 28.45 -23.26 -3.05
N HIS A 235 29.36 -23.98 -2.40
CA HIS A 235 30.78 -23.93 -2.72
C HIS A 235 31.20 -24.81 -3.90
N ASN A 236 30.33 -25.74 -4.34
CA ASN A 236 30.59 -26.69 -5.43
C ASN A 236 29.43 -26.72 -6.44
N PRO A 237 29.11 -25.60 -7.12
CA PRO A 237 27.93 -25.48 -7.97
C PRO A 237 27.93 -26.39 -9.21
N THR A 238 29.07 -26.98 -9.56
CA THR A 238 29.21 -27.97 -10.66
C THR A 238 28.97 -29.41 -10.23
N VAL A 239 28.88 -29.69 -8.93
CA VAL A 239 28.61 -31.03 -8.41
C VAL A 239 27.10 -31.21 -8.32
N VAL A 240 26.54 -31.79 -9.38
CA VAL A 240 25.14 -32.20 -9.49
C VAL A 240 24.91 -33.40 -8.57
#